data_AF-A0A958KA24-F1
#
_entry.id   AF-A0A958KA24-F1
#
_cell.length_a   1.000
_cell.length_b   1.000
_cell.length_c   1.000
_cell.angle_alpha   90.00
_cell.angle_beta   90.00
_cell.angle_gamma   90.00
#
_symmetry.space_group_name_H-M   'P 1'
#
loop_
_entity.id
_entity.type
_entity.pdbx_description
1 polymer ?
#
loop_
_entity_poly.entity_id
_entity_poly.type
_entity_poly.pdbx_seq_one_letter_code
_entity_poly.pdbx_strand_id
1 'polypeptide(L)'
;IKENFTIELNAFSPSEIHQMHLVSGKPYYDILAELKAAGLSGLPGGGAEILDDRIRKRVSPKKIGADKWIEIMRVAQRLDLTTTATMVIGFGEDVEHRLEHLSRLRKLQDESILGGFDGFNAFISWPLQHNENTSMGRSRHRSKYGASSVEYLRNLAAARIFLHNIPHHQASWPTCGVQVASIGLHFGCDDFGSTMMEENVVSTAGAPTEFCGSMSPEDLRFHISEAGFIPAQRDSSFNIVQVFENQDSEYKKLTALG
;
A
#
# COMPACT_ATOMS: atom_id res chain seq x y z
N ILE A 1 20.45 -6.23 -12.94
CA ILE A 1 19.88 -6.80 -11.69
C ILE A 1 19.52 -8.27 -11.88
N LYS A 2 18.55 -8.60 -12.74
CA LYS A 2 18.10 -10.00 -12.96
C LYS A 2 19.20 -10.96 -13.43
N GLU A 3 20.22 -10.46 -14.12
CA GLU A 3 21.41 -11.26 -14.50
C GLU A 3 22.24 -11.73 -13.30
N ASN A 4 22.15 -11.02 -12.16
CA ASN A 4 23.00 -11.25 -10.99
C ASN A 4 22.23 -11.80 -9.78
N PHE A 5 20.91 -11.61 -9.72
CA PHE A 5 20.10 -11.94 -8.54
C PHE A 5 18.73 -12.52 -8.91
N THR A 6 18.29 -13.52 -8.15
CA THR A 6 16.94 -14.09 -8.24
C THR A 6 16.01 -13.35 -7.29
N ILE A 7 15.55 -12.17 -7.71
CA ILE A 7 14.64 -11.30 -6.94
C ILE A 7 13.50 -10.81 -7.82
N GLU A 8 12.31 -10.62 -7.23
CA GLU A 8 11.19 -9.93 -7.90
C GLU A 8 11.42 -8.41 -7.89
N LEU A 9 11.04 -7.75 -8.98
CA LEU A 9 11.21 -6.30 -9.12
C LEU A 9 9.84 -5.64 -9.19
N ASN A 10 9.37 -5.16 -8.04
CA ASN A 10 8.16 -4.34 -7.95
C ASN A 10 8.60 -2.88 -7.83
N ALA A 11 8.55 -2.14 -8.93
CA ALA A 11 9.19 -0.83 -9.03
C ALA A 11 8.33 0.16 -9.81
N PHE A 12 8.66 1.44 -9.62
CA PHE A 12 7.98 2.60 -10.19
C PHE A 12 6.54 2.80 -9.70
N SER A 13 6.08 4.03 -9.86
CA SER A 13 4.70 4.45 -9.69
C SER A 13 4.07 4.75 -11.04
N PRO A 14 2.74 4.74 -11.17
CA PRO A 14 2.05 5.23 -12.36
C PRO A 14 2.46 6.66 -12.78
N SER A 15 2.85 7.51 -11.84
CA SER A 15 3.36 8.85 -12.18
C SER A 15 4.70 8.80 -12.93
N GLU A 16 5.59 7.88 -12.55
CA GLU A 16 6.87 7.69 -13.24
C GLU A 16 6.68 7.03 -14.60
N ILE A 17 5.78 6.06 -14.72
CA ILE A 17 5.39 5.48 -16.03
C ILE A 17 4.83 6.57 -16.96
N HIS A 18 4.02 7.49 -16.42
CA HIS A 18 3.55 8.62 -17.21
C HIS A 18 4.68 9.56 -17.64
N GLN A 19 5.65 9.80 -16.76
CA GLN A 19 6.82 10.60 -17.12
C GLN A 19 7.63 9.93 -18.24
N MET A 20 7.80 8.61 -18.21
CA MET A 20 8.44 7.85 -19.28
C MET A 20 7.68 8.00 -20.60
N HIS A 21 6.35 7.99 -20.57
CA HIS A 21 5.51 8.28 -21.74
C HIS A 21 5.77 9.68 -22.31
N LEU A 22 5.80 10.71 -21.46
CA LEU A 22 6.05 12.08 -21.91
C LEU A 22 7.44 12.27 -22.53
N VAL A 23 8.45 11.59 -21.99
CA VAL A 23 9.84 11.70 -22.46
C VAL A 23 10.08 10.89 -23.74
N SER A 24 9.53 9.67 -23.82
CA SER A 24 9.78 8.75 -24.93
C SER A 24 8.78 8.86 -26.09
N GLY A 25 7.59 9.41 -25.84
CA GLY A 25 6.45 9.39 -26.77
C GLY A 25 5.79 8.02 -26.94
N LYS A 26 6.26 6.97 -26.26
CA LYS A 26 5.71 5.61 -26.37
C LYS A 26 4.41 5.46 -25.58
N PRO A 27 3.43 4.66 -26.04
CA PRO A 27 2.23 4.36 -25.26
C PRO A 27 2.58 3.55 -24.00
N TYR A 28 1.71 3.61 -22.98
CA TYR A 28 1.97 2.93 -21.70
C TYR A 28 2.20 1.42 -21.84
N TYR A 29 1.50 0.79 -22.80
CA TYR A 29 1.65 -0.65 -23.07
C TYR A 29 3.07 -0.98 -23.48
N ASP A 30 3.62 -0.27 -24.46
CA ASP A 30 4.98 -0.52 -24.96
C ASP A 30 6.02 -0.29 -23.86
N ILE A 31 5.85 0.77 -23.05
CA ILE A 31 6.73 1.06 -21.92
C ILE A 31 6.71 -0.08 -20.90
N LEU A 32 5.53 -0.50 -20.46
CA LEU A 32 5.40 -1.54 -19.45
C LEU A 32 5.81 -2.92 -19.99
N ALA A 33 5.57 -3.20 -21.27
CA ALA A 33 6.02 -4.43 -21.93
C ALA A 33 7.55 -4.48 -22.02
N GLU A 34 8.20 -3.36 -22.37
CA GLU A 34 9.67 -3.26 -22.37
C GLU A 34 10.24 -3.42 -20.95
N LEU A 35 9.62 -2.79 -19.94
CA LEU A 35 10.04 -2.94 -18.54
C LEU A 35 9.84 -4.38 -18.05
N LYS A 36 8.73 -5.04 -18.39
CA LYS A 36 8.48 -6.46 -18.08
C LYS A 36 9.54 -7.34 -18.73
N ALA A 37 9.85 -7.12 -20.01
CA ALA A 37 10.90 -7.83 -20.72
C ALA A 37 12.29 -7.62 -20.08
N ALA A 38 12.55 -6.43 -19.53
CA ALA A 38 13.76 -6.12 -18.76
C ALA A 38 13.76 -6.72 -17.33
N GLY A 39 12.64 -7.31 -16.89
CA GLY A 39 12.52 -8.04 -15.63
C GLY A 39 11.62 -7.40 -14.56
N LEU A 40 10.83 -6.38 -14.89
CA LEU A 40 9.80 -5.87 -13.98
C LEU A 40 8.78 -6.98 -13.68
N SER A 41 8.56 -7.25 -12.38
CA SER A 41 7.63 -8.27 -11.89
C SER A 41 6.28 -7.67 -11.50
N GLY A 42 6.26 -6.41 -11.06
CA GLY A 42 5.04 -5.75 -10.59
C GLY A 42 5.12 -4.24 -10.62
N LEU A 43 3.94 -3.62 -10.62
CA LEU A 43 3.77 -2.17 -10.56
C LEU A 43 3.02 -1.80 -9.26
N PRO A 44 3.74 -1.28 -8.25
CA PRO A 44 3.12 -0.77 -7.02
C PRO A 44 2.09 0.34 -7.28
N GLY A 45 0.97 0.31 -6.54
CA GLY A 45 -0.11 1.30 -6.66
C GLY A 45 0.19 2.69 -6.09
N GLY A 46 1.44 3.06 -5.88
CA GLY A 46 1.83 4.34 -5.27
C GLY A 46 1.31 5.55 -6.06
N GLY A 47 1.11 6.68 -5.38
CA GLY A 47 0.69 7.95 -6.00
C GLY A 47 -0.81 8.04 -6.35
N ALA A 48 -1.61 7.07 -5.93
CA ALA A 48 -3.07 7.12 -6.01
C ALA A 48 -3.68 8.19 -5.09
N GLU A 49 -3.10 8.41 -3.89
CA GLU A 49 -3.63 9.34 -2.88
C GLU A 49 -5.15 9.13 -2.68
N ILE A 50 -5.96 10.12 -3.06
CA ILE A 50 -7.38 9.97 -3.37
C ILE A 50 -7.56 10.09 -4.89
N LEU A 51 -8.25 9.12 -5.52
CA LEU A 51 -8.54 9.10 -6.96
C LEU A 51 -9.76 9.97 -7.30
N ASP A 52 -9.73 11.22 -6.82
CA ASP A 52 -10.70 12.27 -7.10
C ASP A 52 -9.94 13.54 -7.46
N ASP A 53 -10.13 14.04 -8.69
CA ASP A 53 -9.35 15.16 -9.20
C ASP A 53 -9.58 16.48 -8.44
N ARG A 54 -10.70 16.63 -7.70
CA ARG A 54 -10.92 17.79 -6.81
C ARG A 54 -9.93 17.77 -5.64
N ILE A 55 -9.68 16.59 -5.09
CA ILE A 55 -8.67 16.39 -4.04
C ILE A 55 -7.25 16.46 -4.63
N ARG A 56 -6.99 15.76 -5.74
CA ARG A 56 -5.64 15.70 -6.36
C ARG A 56 -5.12 17.07 -6.75
N LYS A 57 -5.96 17.93 -7.34
CA LYS A 57 -5.58 19.32 -7.68
C LYS A 57 -5.14 20.14 -6.46
N ARG A 58 -5.66 19.81 -5.27
CA ARG A 58 -5.32 20.49 -4.02
C ARG A 58 -4.06 19.92 -3.37
N VAL A 59 -3.91 18.60 -3.34
CA VAL A 59 -2.86 17.93 -2.54
C VAL A 59 -1.64 17.52 -3.35
N SER A 60 -1.81 17.23 -4.63
CA SER A 60 -0.77 16.71 -5.52
C SER A 60 -0.90 17.24 -6.96
N PRO A 61 -0.97 18.57 -7.18
CA PRO A 61 -1.29 19.16 -8.49
C PRO A 61 -0.31 18.82 -9.62
N LYS A 62 0.91 18.38 -9.27
CA LYS A 62 1.94 17.97 -10.25
C LYS A 62 1.89 16.48 -10.59
N LYS A 63 1.14 15.67 -9.84
CA LYS A 63 0.94 14.24 -10.15
C LYS A 63 -0.12 14.10 -11.25
N ILE A 64 -0.15 12.94 -11.89
CA ILE A 64 -1.14 12.61 -12.92
C ILE A 64 -2.58 12.68 -12.41
N GLY A 65 -3.56 12.82 -13.31
CA GLY A 65 -4.99 12.73 -12.94
C GLY A 65 -5.41 11.31 -12.57
N ALA A 66 -6.59 11.17 -11.94
CA ALA A 66 -7.12 9.88 -11.52
C ALA A 66 -7.30 8.90 -12.70
N ASP A 67 -7.80 9.38 -13.84
CA ASP A 67 -8.06 8.53 -15.01
C ASP A 67 -6.77 7.97 -15.62
N LYS A 68 -5.69 8.77 -15.66
CA LYS A 68 -4.36 8.31 -16.12
C LYS A 68 -3.79 7.25 -15.19
N TRP A 69 -3.97 7.40 -13.87
CA TRP A 69 -3.55 6.39 -12.90
C TRP A 69 -4.28 5.07 -13.16
N ILE A 70 -5.60 5.11 -13.34
CA ILE A 70 -6.43 3.95 -13.66
C ILE A 70 -6.03 3.31 -15.00
N GLU A 71 -5.75 4.12 -16.03
CA GLU A 71 -5.29 3.63 -17.33
C GLU A 71 -3.98 2.86 -17.24
N ILE A 72 -2.99 3.40 -16.52
CA ILE A 72 -1.68 2.76 -16.37
C ILE A 72 -1.80 1.44 -15.59
N MET A 73 -2.57 1.42 -14.49
CA MET A 73 -2.79 0.19 -13.73
C MET A 73 -3.53 -0.88 -14.56
N ARG A 74 -4.51 -0.47 -15.38
CA ARG A 74 -5.19 -1.37 -16.32
C ARG A 74 -4.21 -2.00 -17.31
N VAL A 75 -3.30 -1.21 -17.86
CA VAL A 75 -2.28 -1.72 -18.79
C VAL A 75 -1.34 -2.69 -18.07
N ALA A 76 -0.93 -2.38 -16.83
CA ALA A 76 -0.09 -3.27 -16.03
C ALA A 76 -0.77 -4.62 -15.76
N GLN A 77 -2.05 -4.62 -15.38
CA GLN A 77 -2.86 -5.83 -15.16
C GLN A 77 -2.99 -6.67 -16.44
N ARG A 78 -3.24 -6.03 -17.59
CA ARG A 78 -3.29 -6.72 -18.90
C ARG A 78 -1.95 -7.31 -19.35
N LEU A 79 -0.86 -6.86 -18.74
CA LEU A 79 0.48 -7.39 -18.94
C LEU A 79 0.85 -8.37 -17.82
N ASP A 80 -0.10 -8.86 -17.02
CA ASP A 80 0.11 -9.80 -15.91
C ASP A 80 1.23 -9.34 -14.96
N LEU A 81 1.35 -8.03 -14.74
CA LEU A 81 2.19 -7.50 -13.68
C LEU A 81 1.43 -7.57 -12.37
N THR A 82 2.10 -7.97 -11.29
CA THR A 82 1.49 -7.89 -9.97
C THR A 82 1.19 -6.42 -9.64
N THR A 83 -0.02 -6.13 -9.18
CA THR A 83 -0.43 -4.76 -8.86
C THR A 83 -0.99 -4.66 -7.45
N THR A 84 -0.81 -3.50 -6.82
CA THR A 84 -1.49 -3.14 -5.58
C THR A 84 -2.31 -1.87 -5.78
N ALA A 85 -3.37 -1.72 -5.00
CA ALA A 85 -4.16 -0.51 -4.93
C ALA A 85 -3.85 0.21 -3.63
N THR A 86 -3.77 1.55 -3.67
CA THR A 86 -3.42 2.32 -2.48
C THR A 86 -4.34 3.50 -2.26
N MET A 87 -4.57 3.88 -1.00
CA MET A 87 -5.36 5.07 -0.64
C MET A 87 -4.79 5.78 0.58
N VAL A 88 -4.46 7.07 0.44
CA VAL A 88 -4.07 7.92 1.57
C VAL A 88 -5.28 8.72 2.04
N ILE A 89 -5.61 8.64 3.33
CA ILE A 89 -6.72 9.37 3.96
C ILE A 89 -6.21 10.49 4.87
N GLY A 90 -7.06 11.48 5.15
CA GLY A 90 -6.71 12.57 6.06
C GLY A 90 -6.13 13.80 5.35
N PHE A 91 -6.48 14.00 4.09
CA PHE A 91 -6.29 15.26 3.37
C PHE A 91 -7.38 16.30 3.69
N GLY A 92 -8.32 16.01 4.60
CA GLY A 92 -9.54 16.79 4.77
C GLY A 92 -10.51 16.57 3.60
N GLU A 93 -10.51 15.36 3.04
CA GLU A 93 -11.49 14.87 2.09
C GLU A 93 -12.78 14.41 2.79
N ASP A 94 -13.92 14.61 2.14
CA ASP A 94 -15.20 14.04 2.57
C ASP A 94 -15.33 12.55 2.18
N VAL A 95 -16.30 11.87 2.79
CA VAL A 95 -16.58 10.44 2.57
C VAL A 95 -16.86 10.12 1.11
N GLU A 96 -17.53 11.02 0.40
CA GLU A 96 -17.84 10.88 -1.03
C GLU A 96 -16.59 10.74 -1.89
N HIS A 97 -15.50 11.43 -1.54
CA HIS A 97 -14.23 11.31 -2.25
C HIS A 97 -13.57 9.95 -2.00
N ARG A 98 -13.69 9.39 -0.78
CA ARG A 98 -13.22 8.04 -0.47
C ARG A 98 -14.06 7.00 -1.21
N LEU A 99 -15.39 7.15 -1.24
CA LEU A 99 -16.28 6.26 -1.98
C LEU A 99 -16.01 6.28 -3.49
N GLU A 100 -15.76 7.45 -4.07
CA GLU A 100 -15.36 7.57 -5.48
C GLU A 100 -14.04 6.82 -5.74
N HIS A 101 -13.04 6.97 -4.86
CA HIS A 101 -11.79 6.22 -4.95
C HIS A 101 -12.05 4.71 -4.94
N LEU A 102 -12.77 4.20 -3.93
CA LEU A 102 -13.05 2.76 -3.78
C LEU A 102 -13.87 2.23 -4.96
N SER A 103 -14.83 3.00 -5.48
CA SER A 103 -15.63 2.67 -6.66
C SER A 103 -14.77 2.48 -7.90
N ARG A 104 -13.81 3.38 -8.14
CA ARG A 104 -12.87 3.28 -9.26
C ARG A 104 -11.98 2.05 -9.17
N LEU A 105 -11.44 1.76 -7.99
CA LEU A 105 -10.64 0.56 -7.76
C LEU A 105 -11.45 -0.71 -8.00
N ARG A 106 -12.65 -0.79 -7.41
CA ARG A 106 -13.55 -1.94 -7.56
C ARG A 106 -13.89 -2.20 -9.02
N LYS A 107 -14.22 -1.14 -9.77
CA LYS A 107 -14.53 -1.23 -11.20
C LYS A 107 -13.34 -1.74 -12.01
N LEU A 108 -12.14 -1.20 -11.78
CA LEU A 108 -10.95 -1.66 -12.47
C LEU A 108 -10.63 -3.13 -12.14
N GLN A 109 -10.83 -3.53 -10.87
CA GLN A 109 -10.69 -4.91 -10.45
C GLN A 109 -11.68 -5.84 -11.16
N ASP A 110 -12.95 -5.46 -11.25
CA ASP A 110 -13.98 -6.21 -11.99
C ASP A 110 -13.61 -6.33 -13.48
N GLU A 111 -13.13 -5.25 -14.09
CA GLU A 111 -12.65 -5.25 -15.48
C GLU A 111 -11.50 -6.25 -15.69
N SER A 112 -10.55 -6.33 -14.76
CA SER A 112 -9.41 -7.25 -14.84
C SER A 112 -9.86 -8.71 -14.73
N ILE A 113 -10.66 -9.03 -13.71
CA ILE A 113 -11.17 -10.38 -13.44
C ILE A 113 -12.04 -10.87 -14.61
N LEU A 114 -12.95 -10.04 -15.12
CA LEU A 114 -13.78 -10.38 -16.27
C LEU A 114 -12.97 -10.56 -17.56
N GLY A 115 -11.82 -9.87 -17.66
CA GLY A 115 -10.87 -10.02 -18.76
C GLY A 115 -9.98 -11.27 -18.65
N GLY A 116 -10.03 -12.00 -17.53
CA GLY A 116 -9.15 -13.15 -17.27
C GLY A 116 -7.71 -12.77 -16.90
N PHE A 117 -7.50 -11.53 -16.46
CA PHE A 117 -6.20 -11.02 -16.03
C PHE A 117 -6.08 -11.00 -14.51
N ASP A 118 -4.85 -10.99 -14.02
CA ASP A 118 -4.59 -10.72 -12.61
C ASP A 118 -4.98 -9.28 -12.27
N GLY A 119 -5.68 -9.10 -11.16
CA GLY A 119 -6.10 -7.80 -10.66
C GLY A 119 -5.08 -7.17 -9.71
N PHE A 120 -5.58 -6.30 -8.85
CA PHE A 120 -4.91 -5.92 -7.62
C PHE A 120 -4.85 -7.11 -6.67
N ASN A 121 -3.65 -7.43 -6.18
CA ASN A 121 -3.45 -8.44 -5.14
C ASN A 121 -3.85 -7.90 -3.77
N ALA A 122 -3.54 -6.63 -3.51
CA ALA A 122 -3.80 -6.04 -2.21
C ALA A 122 -4.27 -4.59 -2.30
N PHE A 123 -5.14 -4.22 -1.36
CA PHE A 123 -5.46 -2.84 -1.04
C PHE A 123 -4.71 -2.39 0.21
N ILE A 124 -4.10 -1.22 0.13
CA ILE A 124 -3.28 -0.65 1.21
C ILE A 124 -3.77 0.76 1.51
N SER A 125 -4.13 1.02 2.76
CA SER A 125 -4.50 2.37 3.20
C SER A 125 -3.49 2.95 4.17
N TRP A 126 -3.27 4.26 4.08
CA TRP A 126 -2.41 5.00 4.99
C TRP A 126 -3.08 6.27 5.50
N PRO A 127 -2.95 6.61 6.79
CA PRO A 127 -3.20 7.97 7.24
C PRO A 127 -2.09 8.90 6.76
N LEU A 128 -2.47 10.11 6.34
CA LEU A 128 -1.55 11.15 5.94
C LEU A 128 -0.63 11.55 7.09
N GLN A 129 0.67 11.37 6.86
CA GLN A 129 1.72 11.92 7.72
C GLN A 129 1.96 13.38 7.35
N HIS A 130 1.73 14.30 8.29
CA HIS A 130 1.72 15.74 8.04
C HIS A 130 2.41 16.52 9.18
N ASN A 131 3.61 16.09 9.57
CA ASN A 131 4.43 16.83 10.53
C ASN A 131 5.06 18.10 9.91
N GLU A 132 5.83 18.84 10.71
CA GLU A 132 6.47 20.11 10.31
C GLU A 132 7.52 19.96 9.18
N ASN A 133 7.94 18.73 8.87
CA ASN A 133 8.84 18.46 7.73
C ASN A 133 8.08 18.44 6.39
N THR A 134 6.75 18.35 6.41
CA THR A 134 5.90 18.36 5.20
C THR A 134 5.31 19.75 4.90
N SER A 135 5.05 20.04 3.63
CA SER A 135 4.37 21.29 3.23
C SER A 135 2.97 21.42 3.85
N MET A 136 2.28 20.29 4.10
CA MET A 136 0.96 20.28 4.73
C MET A 136 1.03 20.51 6.24
N GLY A 137 2.02 19.97 6.94
CA GLY A 137 2.21 20.24 8.37
C GLY A 137 2.67 21.66 8.69
N ARG A 138 3.34 22.33 7.72
CA ARG A 138 3.66 23.77 7.80
C ARG A 138 2.49 24.68 7.35
N SER A 139 1.39 24.11 6.88
CA SER A 139 0.25 24.89 6.41
C SER A 139 -0.53 25.51 7.57
N ARG A 140 -1.06 26.72 7.39
CA ARG A 140 -2.05 27.32 8.31
C ARG A 140 -3.32 26.46 8.48
N HIS A 141 -3.55 25.52 7.56
CA HIS A 141 -4.67 24.58 7.61
C HIS A 141 -4.29 23.21 8.18
N ARG A 142 -3.13 23.07 8.86
CA ARG A 142 -2.64 21.79 9.42
C ARG A 142 -3.67 21.03 10.26
N SER A 143 -4.53 21.74 10.98
CA SER A 143 -5.58 21.14 11.82
C SER A 143 -6.68 20.43 11.04
N LYS A 144 -6.75 20.62 9.72
CA LYS A 144 -7.69 19.93 8.82
C LYS A 144 -7.09 18.65 8.21
N TYR A 145 -5.83 18.37 8.48
CA TYR A 145 -5.11 17.21 7.95
C TYR A 145 -4.90 16.16 9.03
N GLY A 146 -4.62 14.94 8.58
CA GLY A 146 -4.52 13.75 9.42
C GLY A 146 -5.81 12.96 9.52
N ALA A 147 -5.67 11.74 9.99
CA ALA A 147 -6.77 10.87 10.38
C ALA A 147 -6.42 10.26 11.74
N SER A 148 -7.40 10.17 12.63
CA SER A 148 -7.21 9.46 13.91
C SER A 148 -7.07 7.96 13.68
N SER A 149 -6.48 7.22 14.63
CA SER A 149 -6.42 5.76 14.55
C SER A 149 -7.81 5.12 14.43
N VAL A 150 -8.81 5.70 15.09
CA VAL A 150 -10.22 5.26 15.00
C VAL A 150 -10.77 5.45 13.59
N GLU A 151 -10.48 6.59 12.97
CA GLU A 151 -10.90 6.88 11.61
C GLU A 151 -10.22 5.98 10.58
N TYR A 152 -8.91 5.73 10.76
CA TYR A 152 -8.15 4.77 9.97
C TYR A 152 -8.73 3.36 10.06
N LEU A 153 -8.98 2.85 11.27
CA LEU A 153 -9.56 1.51 11.47
C LEU A 153 -10.96 1.40 10.84
N ARG A 154 -11.81 2.42 10.99
CA ARG A 154 -13.12 2.47 10.30
C ARG A 154 -12.96 2.45 8.78
N ASN A 155 -11.97 3.16 8.25
CA ASN A 155 -11.68 3.17 6.82
C ASN A 155 -11.23 1.79 6.32
N LEU A 156 -10.40 1.06 7.07
CA LEU A 156 -10.01 -0.33 6.75
C LEU A 156 -11.23 -1.25 6.67
N ALA A 157 -12.09 -1.23 7.69
CA ALA A 157 -13.29 -2.07 7.72
C ALA A 157 -14.25 -1.73 6.58
N ALA A 158 -14.48 -0.43 6.32
CA ALA A 158 -15.31 0.01 5.21
C ALA A 158 -14.73 -0.42 3.85
N ALA A 159 -13.41 -0.27 3.66
CA ALA A 159 -12.72 -0.70 2.45
C ALA A 159 -12.82 -2.22 2.25
N ARG A 160 -12.65 -3.03 3.31
CA ARG A 160 -12.78 -4.50 3.22
C ARG A 160 -14.18 -4.93 2.77
N ILE A 161 -15.22 -4.27 3.28
CA ILE A 161 -16.61 -4.55 2.87
C ILE A 161 -16.84 -4.11 1.42
N PHE A 162 -16.34 -2.93 1.03
CA PHE A 162 -16.61 -2.35 -0.28
C PHE A 162 -15.82 -3.02 -1.41
N LEU A 163 -14.54 -3.33 -1.16
CA LEU A 163 -13.58 -3.94 -2.07
C LEU A 163 -13.55 -5.47 -1.93
N HIS A 164 -14.72 -6.09 -1.83
CA HIS A 164 -14.88 -7.55 -1.75
C HIS A 164 -14.18 -8.36 -2.86
N ASN A 165 -13.80 -7.72 -3.97
CA ASN A 165 -13.13 -8.33 -5.12
C ASN A 165 -11.61 -8.11 -5.14
N ILE A 166 -11.03 -7.43 -4.15
CA ILE A 166 -9.59 -7.36 -3.91
C ILE A 166 -9.27 -8.31 -2.75
N PRO A 167 -8.41 -9.34 -2.93
CA PRO A 167 -8.34 -10.45 -1.99
C PRO A 167 -7.68 -10.07 -0.66
N HIS A 168 -6.62 -9.26 -0.70
CA HIS A 168 -5.83 -8.94 0.49
C HIS A 168 -5.94 -7.47 0.91
N HIS A 169 -5.94 -7.24 2.22
CA HIS A 169 -5.93 -5.90 2.79
C HIS A 169 -4.79 -5.75 3.78
N GLN A 170 -3.96 -4.72 3.59
CA GLN A 170 -2.76 -4.50 4.41
C GLN A 170 -3.00 -3.51 5.54
N ALA A 171 -2.61 -3.89 6.76
CA ALA A 171 -2.46 -3.01 7.90
C ALA A 171 -1.04 -2.43 7.92
N SER A 172 -0.92 -1.11 7.77
CA SER A 172 0.37 -0.45 7.63
C SER A 172 0.97 -0.03 8.98
N TRP A 173 1.70 -0.94 9.65
CA TRP A 173 2.46 -0.60 10.87
C TRP A 173 3.41 0.60 10.70
N PRO A 174 4.02 0.88 9.53
CA PRO A 174 4.94 2.01 9.43
C PRO A 174 4.28 3.38 9.64
N THR A 175 3.00 3.51 9.30
CA THR A 175 2.29 4.80 9.33
C THR A 175 1.42 4.97 10.55
N CYS A 176 0.85 3.88 11.09
CA CYS A 176 -0.03 3.94 12.26
C CYS A 176 0.58 3.36 13.54
N GLY A 177 1.79 2.80 13.45
CA GLY A 177 2.44 2.08 14.55
C GLY A 177 1.90 0.65 14.70
N VAL A 178 2.73 -0.19 15.33
CA VAL A 178 2.44 -1.63 15.49
C VAL A 178 1.12 -1.88 16.21
N GLN A 179 0.84 -1.16 17.28
CA GLN A 179 -0.39 -1.37 18.08
C GLN A 179 -1.66 -1.16 17.25
N VAL A 180 -1.69 -0.10 16.44
CA VAL A 180 -2.84 0.19 15.57
C VAL A 180 -2.92 -0.82 14.43
N ALA A 181 -1.78 -1.25 13.88
CA ALA A 181 -1.75 -2.30 12.87
C ALA A 181 -2.27 -3.65 13.43
N SER A 182 -1.88 -4.04 14.64
CA SER A 182 -2.37 -5.26 15.34
C SER A 182 -3.89 -5.24 15.49
N ILE A 183 -4.46 -4.09 15.86
CA ILE A 183 -5.92 -3.92 15.88
C ILE A 183 -6.48 -3.99 14.46
N GLY A 184 -5.80 -3.45 13.46
CA GLY A 184 -6.20 -3.47 12.05
C GLY A 184 -6.50 -4.88 11.49
N LEU A 185 -5.85 -5.93 12.01
CA LEU A 185 -6.16 -7.32 11.65
C LEU A 185 -7.62 -7.71 11.99
N HIS A 186 -8.17 -7.16 13.07
CA HIS A 186 -9.58 -7.31 13.44
C HIS A 186 -10.54 -6.42 12.65
N PHE A 187 -10.02 -5.51 11.81
CA PHE A 187 -10.79 -4.58 10.97
C PHE A 187 -10.71 -4.97 9.48
N GLY A 188 -10.46 -6.25 9.20
CA GLY A 188 -10.52 -6.80 7.85
C GLY A 188 -9.20 -6.83 7.09
N CYS A 189 -8.09 -6.54 7.74
CA CYS A 189 -6.75 -6.78 7.18
C CYS A 189 -6.30 -8.21 7.44
N ASP A 190 -5.61 -8.78 6.44
CA ASP A 190 -4.99 -10.11 6.50
C ASP A 190 -3.48 -10.05 6.18
N ASP A 191 -2.97 -8.87 5.82
CA ASP A 191 -1.56 -8.61 5.57
C ASP A 191 -1.03 -7.59 6.59
N PHE A 192 0.00 -7.95 7.34
CA PHE A 192 0.62 -7.09 8.35
C PHE A 192 1.74 -6.21 7.78
N GLY A 193 1.86 -6.17 6.46
CA GLY A 193 2.95 -5.47 5.77
C GLY A 193 4.25 -6.26 5.77
N SER A 194 5.24 -5.70 5.09
CA SER A 194 6.53 -6.37 4.88
C SER A 194 7.51 -6.15 6.04
N THR A 195 8.48 -7.06 6.11
CA THR A 195 9.73 -6.84 6.84
C THR A 195 10.42 -5.60 6.32
N MET A 196 10.98 -4.79 7.21
CA MET A 196 11.66 -3.57 6.81
C MET A 196 13.03 -3.53 7.45
N MET A 197 14.07 -3.54 6.62
CA MET A 197 15.44 -3.40 7.11
C MET A 197 15.79 -1.93 7.38
N GLU A 198 15.20 -1.01 6.60
CA GLU A 198 15.38 0.44 6.73
C GLU A 198 14.14 1.16 6.18
N GLU A 199 13.48 1.99 6.99
CA GLU A 199 12.32 2.82 6.62
C GLU A 199 12.67 4.31 6.66
N ASN A 200 12.82 4.92 5.49
CA ASN A 200 13.24 6.33 5.37
C ASN A 200 12.15 7.27 4.82
N VAL A 201 11.05 6.73 4.30
CA VAL A 201 10.06 7.51 3.53
C VAL A 201 9.02 8.14 4.44
N VAL A 202 8.37 7.35 5.30
CA VAL A 202 7.33 7.85 6.21
C VAL A 202 7.92 8.38 7.51
N SER A 203 9.08 7.89 7.95
CA SER A 203 9.88 8.46 9.04
C SER A 203 10.26 9.92 8.77
N THR A 204 10.73 10.25 7.56
CA THR A 204 11.01 11.64 7.17
C THR A 204 9.76 12.54 7.24
N ALA A 205 8.57 11.97 7.03
CA ALA A 205 7.28 12.64 7.12
C ALA A 205 6.68 12.66 8.55
N GLY A 206 7.39 12.12 9.55
CA GLY A 206 7.00 12.12 10.97
C GLY A 206 6.13 10.98 11.41
N ALA A 207 6.15 9.85 10.69
CA ALA A 207 5.45 8.66 11.14
C ALA A 207 6.05 8.10 12.44
N PRO A 208 5.29 7.30 13.21
CA PRO A 208 5.79 6.68 14.44
C PRO A 208 7.08 5.84 14.25
N THR A 209 7.39 5.44 13.02
CA THR A 209 8.64 4.75 12.65
C THR A 209 9.90 5.60 12.77
N GLU A 210 9.81 6.91 13.03
CA GLU A 210 10.98 7.73 13.37
C GLU A 210 11.80 7.12 14.52
N PHE A 211 11.16 6.37 15.43
CA PHE A 211 11.81 5.69 16.56
C PHE A 211 12.01 4.18 16.38
N CYS A 212 11.48 3.59 15.31
CA CYS A 212 11.56 2.16 15.01
C CYS A 212 11.54 1.97 13.48
N GLY A 213 12.68 2.25 12.85
CA GLY A 213 12.86 2.24 11.40
C GLY A 213 13.05 0.85 10.79
N SER A 214 12.93 -0.22 11.60
CA SER A 214 13.07 -1.59 11.15
C SER A 214 12.07 -2.52 11.83
N MET A 215 11.73 -3.62 11.16
CA MET A 215 10.83 -4.66 11.65
C MET A 215 11.32 -6.01 11.15
N SER A 216 11.77 -6.85 12.09
CA SER A 216 12.26 -8.18 11.77
C SER A 216 11.10 -9.14 11.45
N PRO A 217 11.35 -10.23 10.71
CA PRO A 217 10.37 -11.31 10.55
C PRO A 217 9.86 -11.84 11.90
N GLU A 218 10.73 -11.92 12.91
CA GLU A 218 10.43 -12.41 14.26
C GLU A 218 9.40 -11.49 14.95
N ASP A 219 9.60 -10.17 14.87
CA ASP A 219 8.70 -9.19 15.47
C ASP A 219 7.32 -9.20 14.78
N LEU A 220 7.28 -9.31 13.44
CA LEU A 220 6.01 -9.46 12.71
C LEU A 220 5.25 -10.69 13.21
N ARG A 221 5.91 -11.84 13.31
CA ARG A 221 5.28 -13.09 13.81
C ARG A 221 4.76 -12.92 15.23
N PHE A 222 5.53 -12.28 16.10
CA PHE A 222 5.12 -11.99 17.47
C PHE A 222 3.85 -11.13 17.49
N HIS A 223 3.83 -10.00 16.78
CA HIS A 223 2.69 -9.08 16.77
C HIS A 223 1.43 -9.66 16.13
N ILE A 224 1.56 -10.49 15.10
CA ILE A 224 0.43 -11.22 14.50
C ILE A 224 -0.13 -12.24 15.49
N SER A 225 0.74 -13.00 16.16
CA SER A 225 0.33 -14.01 17.15
C SER A 225 -0.34 -13.39 18.37
N GLU A 226 0.22 -12.31 18.92
CA GLU A 226 -0.35 -11.58 20.05
C GLU A 226 -1.71 -10.95 19.71
N ALA A 227 -1.94 -10.61 18.43
CA ALA A 227 -3.24 -10.15 17.96
C ALA A 227 -4.27 -11.30 17.81
N GLY A 228 -3.87 -12.56 18.00
CA GLY A 228 -4.73 -13.74 17.93
C GLY A 228 -4.83 -14.38 16.55
N PHE A 229 -3.89 -14.08 15.64
CA PHE A 229 -3.86 -14.63 14.28
C PHE A 229 -2.66 -15.55 14.07
N ILE A 230 -2.71 -16.39 13.02
CA ILE A 230 -1.61 -17.28 12.65
C ILE A 230 -0.70 -16.55 11.66
N PRO A 231 0.59 -16.30 12.00
CA PRO A 231 1.51 -15.70 11.07
C PRO A 231 1.83 -16.64 9.91
N ALA A 232 1.88 -16.07 8.70
CA ALA A 232 2.32 -16.75 7.50
C ALA A 232 3.22 -15.83 6.67
N GLN A 233 4.32 -16.39 6.16
CA GLN A 233 5.19 -15.73 5.18
C GLN A 233 4.58 -15.92 3.79
N ARG A 234 4.54 -14.83 3.02
CA ARG A 234 4.07 -14.79 1.63
C ARG A 234 5.15 -14.28 0.66
N ASP A 235 5.01 -14.63 -0.61
CA ASP A 235 5.74 -13.97 -1.70
C ASP A 235 5.02 -12.66 -2.14
N SER A 236 5.53 -11.97 -3.19
CA SER A 236 4.87 -10.73 -3.68
C SER A 236 3.55 -10.99 -4.40
N SER A 237 3.30 -12.23 -4.83
CA SER A 237 2.06 -12.67 -5.44
C SER A 237 1.05 -13.18 -4.39
N PHE A 238 1.36 -13.00 -3.09
CA PHE A 238 0.56 -13.43 -1.95
C PHE A 238 0.40 -14.95 -1.82
N ASN A 239 1.24 -15.74 -2.49
CA ASN A 239 1.29 -17.18 -2.22
C ASN A 239 1.94 -17.43 -0.86
N ILE A 240 1.35 -18.32 -0.07
CA ILE A 240 1.89 -18.70 1.23
C ILE A 240 3.13 -19.59 1.03
N VAL A 241 4.26 -19.13 1.56
CA VAL A 241 5.55 -19.82 1.55
C VAL A 241 5.67 -20.71 2.79
N GLN A 242 5.32 -20.17 3.96
CA GLN A 242 5.45 -20.86 5.23
C GLN A 242 4.41 -20.36 6.24
N VAL A 243 3.79 -21.28 6.98
CA VAL A 243 2.88 -20.97 8.09
C VAL A 243 3.58 -21.27 9.41
N PHE A 244 3.36 -20.43 10.42
CA PHE A 244 3.99 -20.51 11.74
C PHE A 244 2.95 -20.78 12.83
N GLU A 245 2.43 -22.00 12.90
CA GLU A 245 1.52 -22.44 13.98
C GLU A 245 2.33 -22.80 15.24
N ASN A 246 1.92 -22.29 16.41
CA ASN A 246 2.50 -22.55 17.74
C ASN A 246 3.92 -22.01 18.02
N GLN A 247 4.08 -20.70 18.24
CA GLN A 247 5.29 -20.11 18.83
C GLN A 247 5.08 -19.69 20.30
N ASP A 248 4.72 -20.65 21.17
CA ASP A 248 4.41 -20.33 22.57
C ASP A 248 5.63 -20.35 23.54
N SER A 249 6.87 -20.59 23.07
CA SER A 249 7.99 -20.87 24.01
C SER A 249 9.32 -20.16 23.83
N GLU A 250 9.66 -19.59 22.66
CA GLU A 250 11.00 -18.98 22.48
C GLU A 250 11.05 -17.48 22.76
N TYR A 251 10.06 -16.69 22.35
CA TYR A 251 10.11 -15.23 22.53
C TYR A 251 9.87 -14.79 24.00
N LYS A 252 9.03 -15.51 24.75
CA LYS A 252 8.85 -15.31 26.21
C LYS A 252 10.15 -15.55 27.00
N LYS A 253 11.06 -16.39 26.49
CA LYS A 253 12.38 -16.59 27.13
C LYS A 253 13.35 -15.43 26.88
N LEU A 254 13.27 -14.78 25.72
CA LEU A 254 14.16 -13.68 25.34
C LEU A 254 13.77 -12.35 26.00
N THR A 255 12.47 -12.12 26.23
CA THR A 255 11.95 -10.88 26.85
C THR A 255 11.90 -10.92 28.38
N ALA A 256 11.96 -12.11 29.00
CA ALA A 256 12.00 -12.25 30.46
C ALA A 256 13.41 -12.03 31.09
N LEU A 257 14.43 -11.74 30.27
CA LEU A 257 15.82 -11.50 30.69
C LEU A 257 16.28 -10.04 30.51
N GLY A 258 15.37 -9.12 30.18
CA GLY A 258 15.63 -7.68 30.01
C GLY A 258 15.07 -6.83 31.14
#